data_AF-A0A6G1CA99-F1
#
_entry.id   AF-A0A6G1CA99-F1
#
_cell.length_a   1.000
_cell.length_b   1.000
_cell.length_c   1.000
_cell.angle_alpha   90.00
_cell.angle_beta   90.00
_cell.angle_gamma   90.00
#
_symmetry.space_group_name_H-M   'P 1'
#
loop_
_entity.id
_entity.type
_entity.pdbx_description
1 polymer ?
#
loop_
_entity_poly.entity_id
_entity_poly.type
_entity_poly.pdbx_seq_one_letter_code
_entity_poly.pdbx_strand_id
1 'polypeptide(L)'
;MHRPRQALSPPVSRRAITRWRLDVDCCSAWEGVSCDVDGTVTKVSLPSRGLHGRISPSSLANLSGLIHLNLSNNALTGSLPPELMSLASLHVSFNCLDGALPSPWPLTTAVKLPLQVLNI
;
A
#
# COMPACT_ATOMS: atom_id res chain seq x y z
N MET A 1 -14.37 1.85 28.12
CA MET A 1 -12.90 1.85 28.22
C MET A 1 -12.32 1.14 27.00
N HIS A 2 -11.87 1.87 25.98
CA HIS A 2 -11.14 1.32 24.85
C HIS A 2 -9.95 2.24 24.57
N ARG A 3 -8.75 1.66 24.57
CA ARG A 3 -7.47 2.37 24.39
C ARG A 3 -7.35 2.86 22.95
N PRO A 4 -6.85 4.09 22.70
CA PRO A 4 -6.40 4.47 21.38
C PRO A 4 -5.05 3.80 21.12
N ARG A 5 -4.97 2.96 20.07
CA ARG A 5 -3.67 2.46 19.58
C ARG A 5 -3.04 3.53 18.70
N GLN A 6 -1.76 3.77 18.99
CA GLN A 6 -0.84 4.79 18.49
C GLN A 6 -0.76 4.80 16.95
N ALA A 7 -1.02 5.94 16.31
CA ALA A 7 -0.07 6.98 15.91
C ALA A 7 0.88 6.58 14.76
N LEU A 8 0.37 6.69 13.53
CA LEU A 8 1.20 6.91 12.34
C LEU A 8 1.56 8.40 12.30
N SER A 9 2.82 8.74 12.58
CA SER A 9 3.32 10.11 12.38
C SER A 9 3.75 10.27 10.91
N PRO A 10 3.14 11.18 10.12
CA PRO A 10 3.60 11.40 8.75
C PRO A 10 4.91 12.21 8.75
N PRO A 11 5.84 11.96 7.81
CA PRO A 11 6.93 12.89 7.56
C PRO A 11 6.33 14.20 7.08
N VAL A 12 6.73 15.30 7.73
CA VAL A 12 6.28 16.65 7.39
C VAL A 12 6.74 16.98 5.96
N SER A 13 5.85 16.82 4.98
CA SER A 13 6.08 17.33 3.63
C SER A 13 4.84 18.08 3.15
N ARG A 14 5.04 19.37 2.87
CA ARG A 14 4.03 20.33 2.44
C ARG A 14 3.51 19.98 1.03
N ARG A 15 2.49 19.12 0.99
CA ARG A 15 1.45 18.89 -0.05
C ARG A 15 1.12 17.39 -0.08
N ALA A 16 0.38 16.91 0.91
CA ALA A 16 -0.24 15.59 0.82
C ALA A 16 -1.54 15.71 0.01
N ILE A 17 -1.64 14.95 -1.08
CA ILE A 17 -2.67 15.00 -2.12
C ILE A 17 -3.92 14.17 -1.71
N THR A 18 -4.06 13.86 -0.42
CA THR A 18 -5.15 13.07 0.15
C THR A 18 -5.68 13.76 1.41
N ARG A 19 -7.00 13.83 1.56
CA ARG A 19 -7.68 14.42 2.74
C ARG A 19 -7.62 13.51 3.96
N TRP A 20 -6.44 12.95 4.25
CA TRP A 20 -6.24 12.08 5.39
C TRP A 20 -5.94 12.91 6.62
N ARG A 21 -6.93 12.99 7.49
CA ARG A 21 -6.90 13.77 8.72
C ARG A 21 -6.69 12.81 9.89
N LEU A 22 -5.74 13.13 10.76
CA LEU A 22 -5.39 12.28 11.90
C LEU A 22 -6.41 12.37 13.04
N ASP A 23 -7.28 13.38 13.02
CA ASP A 23 -8.28 13.64 14.06
C ASP A 23 -9.65 13.00 13.76
N VAL A 24 -9.75 12.22 12.69
CA VAL A 24 -10.98 11.53 12.28
C VAL A 24 -10.70 10.06 12.05
N ASP A 25 -11.73 9.24 12.27
CA ASP A 25 -11.66 7.81 12.00
C ASP A 25 -11.44 7.55 10.50
N CYS A 26 -10.41 6.77 10.19
CA CYS A 26 -10.00 6.52 8.81
C CYS A 26 -11.06 5.77 8.00
N CYS A 27 -11.79 4.84 8.62
CA CYS A 27 -12.81 4.03 7.97
C CYS A 27 -14.03 4.87 7.55
N SER A 28 -14.23 6.00 8.21
CA SER A 28 -15.34 6.91 7.92
C SER A 28 -14.99 8.06 6.97
N ALA A 29 -13.72 8.50 6.96
CA ALA A 29 -13.36 9.79 6.38
C ALA A 29 -12.20 9.76 5.39
N TRP A 30 -11.35 8.73 5.40
CA TRP A 30 -10.17 8.70 4.55
C TRP A 30 -10.54 8.22 3.15
N GLU A 31 -10.35 9.10 2.18
CA GLU A 31 -10.55 8.76 0.79
C GLU A 31 -9.67 7.57 0.40
N GLY A 32 -10.28 6.57 -0.24
CA GLY A 32 -9.60 5.38 -0.73
C GLY A 32 -9.36 4.31 0.34
N VAL A 33 -9.78 4.51 1.59
CA VAL A 33 -9.72 3.47 2.64
C VAL A 33 -11.09 2.84 2.81
N SER A 34 -11.14 1.51 2.97
CA SER A 34 -12.35 0.80 3.35
C SER A 34 -12.04 -0.23 4.42
N CYS A 35 -12.98 -0.39 5.35
CA CYS A 35 -12.85 -1.28 6.49
C CYS A 35 -13.97 -2.31 6.49
N ASP A 36 -13.74 -3.41 7.20
CA ASP A 36 -14.79 -4.38 7.54
C ASP A 36 -15.69 -3.90 8.68
N VAL A 37 -16.59 -4.78 9.12
CA VAL A 37 -17.55 -4.51 10.20
C VAL A 37 -16.90 -4.25 11.56
N ASP A 38 -15.66 -4.72 11.76
CA ASP A 38 -14.91 -4.55 13.00
C ASP A 38 -14.01 -3.30 12.96
N GLY A 39 -14.04 -2.53 11.87
CA GLY A 39 -13.20 -1.36 11.67
C GLY A 39 -11.77 -1.69 11.24
N THR A 40 -11.51 -2.92 10.82
CA THR A 40 -10.20 -3.32 10.28
C THR A 40 -10.08 -2.86 8.83
N VAL A 41 -8.99 -2.18 8.49
CA VAL A 41 -8.73 -1.77 7.10
C VAL A 41 -8.51 -3.00 6.22
N THR A 42 -9.41 -3.23 5.27
CA THR A 42 -9.36 -4.37 4.35
C THR A 42 -9.00 -3.95 2.92
N LYS A 43 -9.25 -2.70 2.55
CA LYS A 43 -8.95 -2.18 1.21
C LYS A 43 -8.35 -0.78 1.25
N VAL A 44 -7.28 -0.59 0.48
CA VAL A 44 -6.72 0.73 0.17
C VAL A 44 -6.63 0.89 -1.34
N SER A 45 -7.22 1.96 -1.86
CA SER A 45 -7.30 2.24 -3.30
C SER A 45 -7.03 3.71 -3.58
N LEU A 46 -5.82 4.00 -4.05
CA LEU A 46 -5.32 5.34 -4.38
C LEU A 46 -4.74 5.40 -5.80
N PRO A 47 -5.47 4.98 -6.85
CA PRO A 47 -4.97 5.07 -8.21
C PRO A 47 -4.88 6.54 -8.65
N SER A 48 -3.89 6.87 -9.48
CA SER A 48 -3.78 8.21 -10.11
C SER A 48 -3.70 9.38 -9.12
N ARG A 49 -3.00 9.21 -7.99
CA ARG A 49 -2.87 10.24 -6.95
C ARG A 49 -1.54 10.98 -6.96
N GLY A 50 -0.67 10.70 -7.93
CA GLY A 50 0.67 11.30 -8.01
C GLY A 50 1.56 10.91 -6.84
N LEU A 51 1.31 9.74 -6.24
CA LEU A 51 2.14 9.21 -5.15
C LEU A 51 3.53 8.90 -5.68
N HIS A 52 4.56 9.18 -4.90
CA HIS A 52 5.96 8.95 -5.26
C HIS A 52 6.72 8.42 -4.05
N GLY A 53 7.94 7.90 -4.29
CA GLY A 53 8.76 7.27 -3.27
C GLY A 53 8.49 5.76 -3.17
N ARG A 54 8.93 5.17 -2.05
CA ARG A 54 8.92 3.71 -1.86
C ARG A 54 7.76 3.26 -1.00
N ILE A 55 7.28 2.04 -1.26
CA ILE A 55 6.31 1.39 -0.40
C ILE A 55 7.03 0.92 0.88
N SER A 56 6.60 1.42 2.04
CA SER A 56 7.23 1.11 3.34
C SER A 56 6.78 -0.26 3.87
N PRO A 57 7.71 -1.21 4.14
CA PRO A 57 7.37 -2.53 4.67
C PRO A 57 6.67 -2.47 6.03
N SER A 58 7.17 -1.63 6.94
CA SER A 58 6.65 -1.51 8.31
C SER A 58 5.22 -0.95 8.36
N SER A 59 4.88 -0.05 7.42
CA SER A 59 3.54 0.52 7.34
C SER A 59 2.51 -0.49 6.84
N LEU A 60 2.91 -1.37 5.92
CA LEU A 60 2.04 -2.44 5.44
C LEU A 60 1.89 -3.58 6.45
N ALA A 61 2.96 -3.94 7.16
CA ALA A 61 2.91 -4.94 8.22
C ALA A 61 1.88 -4.59 9.31
N ASN A 62 1.66 -3.29 9.56
CA ASN A 62 0.64 -2.83 10.50
C ASN A 62 -0.81 -2.96 9.99
N LEU A 63 -1.02 -3.17 8.70
CA LEU A 63 -2.34 -3.36 8.10
C LEU A 63 -2.62 -4.84 7.90
N SER A 64 -2.61 -5.61 9.00
CA SER A 64 -2.70 -7.08 8.96
C SER A 64 -4.00 -7.64 8.36
N GLY A 65 -5.07 -6.83 8.31
CA GLY A 65 -6.34 -7.19 7.67
C GLY A 65 -6.46 -6.76 6.22
N LEU A 66 -5.44 -6.12 5.64
CA LEU A 66 -5.47 -5.64 4.27
C LEU A 66 -5.50 -6.83 3.31
N ILE A 67 -6.46 -6.82 2.39
CA ILE A 67 -6.66 -7.86 1.38
C ILE A 67 -6.59 -7.30 -0.05
N HIS A 68 -6.92 -6.02 -0.23
CA HIS A 68 -6.93 -5.35 -1.53
C HIS A 68 -6.09 -4.07 -1.48
N LEU A 69 -5.08 -3.98 -2.35
CA LEU A 69 -4.30 -2.75 -2.54
C LEU A 69 -4.28 -2.34 -4.00
N ASN A 70 -4.71 -1.10 -4.27
CA ASN A 70 -4.58 -0.48 -5.57
C ASN A 70 -3.80 0.84 -5.47
N LEU A 71 -2.61 0.85 -6.04
CA LEU A 71 -1.71 2.00 -6.16
C LEU A 71 -1.34 2.27 -7.63
N SER A 72 -2.14 1.81 -8.58
CA SER A 72 -1.83 1.94 -10.00
C SER A 72 -1.77 3.40 -10.48
N ASN A 73 -1.04 3.64 -11.56
CA ASN A 73 -0.90 4.95 -12.19
C ASN A 73 -0.37 6.01 -11.22
N ASN A 74 0.74 5.70 -10.55
CA ASN A 74 1.46 6.62 -9.66
C ASN A 74 2.93 6.68 -10.11
N ALA A 75 3.79 7.36 -9.34
CA ALA A 75 5.22 7.48 -9.58
C ALA A 75 6.05 6.78 -8.48
N LEU A 76 5.54 5.65 -7.97
CA LEU A 76 6.24 4.87 -6.93
C LEU A 76 7.48 4.19 -7.50
N THR A 77 8.52 4.09 -6.68
CA THR A 77 9.82 3.48 -7.01
C THR A 77 10.23 2.46 -5.95
N GLY A 78 11.32 1.73 -6.19
CA GLY A 78 11.80 0.70 -5.28
C GLY A 78 11.12 -0.66 -5.50
N SER A 79 11.57 -1.64 -4.72
CA SER A 79 11.08 -3.01 -4.74
C SER A 79 9.76 -3.15 -4.01
N LEU A 80 8.96 -4.15 -4.39
CA LEU A 80 7.75 -4.51 -3.67
C LEU A 80 8.12 -5.24 -2.36
N PRO A 81 7.63 -4.75 -1.20
CA PRO A 81 7.80 -5.48 0.06
C PRO A 81 7.14 -6.87 0.02
N PRO A 82 7.73 -7.90 0.64
CA PRO A 82 7.13 -9.24 0.72
C PRO A 82 5.79 -9.26 1.47
N GLU A 83 5.50 -8.27 2.30
CA GLU A 83 4.20 -8.10 2.97
C GLU A 83 3.05 -7.89 1.97
N LEU A 84 3.33 -7.43 0.75
CA LEU A 84 2.31 -7.30 -0.31
C LEU A 84 1.87 -8.65 -0.88
N MET A 85 2.64 -9.71 -0.62
CA MET A 85 2.42 -11.03 -1.19
C MET A 85 1.30 -11.79 -0.49
N SER A 86 0.88 -11.34 0.70
CA SER A 86 -0.28 -11.88 1.40
C SER A 86 -1.61 -11.27 0.92
N LEU A 87 -1.58 -10.27 0.04
CA LEU A 87 -2.79 -9.64 -0.47
C LEU A 87 -3.50 -10.53 -1.48
N ALA A 88 -4.83 -10.59 -1.40
CA ALA A 88 -5.65 -11.27 -2.39
C ALA A 88 -5.68 -10.53 -3.74
N SER A 89 -5.46 -9.21 -3.73
CA SER A 89 -5.41 -8.38 -4.92
C SER A 89 -4.42 -7.23 -4.76
N LEU A 90 -3.50 -7.13 -5.72
CA LEU A 90 -2.47 -6.10 -5.77
C LEU A 90 -2.44 -5.47 -7.16
N HIS A 91 -2.74 -4.18 -7.27
CA HIS A 91 -2.61 -3.39 -8.49
C HIS A 91 -1.55 -2.31 -8.30
N VAL A 92 -0.41 -2.49 -8.96
CA VAL A 92 0.72 -1.55 -8.92
C VAL A 92 1.21 -1.16 -10.32
N SER A 93 0.45 -1.48 -11.36
CA SER A 93 0.75 -1.14 -12.75
C SER A 93 0.88 0.37 -12.95
N PHE A 94 1.59 0.78 -14.00
CA PHE A 94 1.86 2.19 -14.31
C PHE A 94 2.52 2.91 -13.12
N ASN A 95 3.60 2.33 -12.59
CA ASN A 95 4.52 2.95 -11.63
C ASN A 95 5.96 2.83 -12.15
N CYS A 96 6.91 3.38 -11.40
CA CYS A 96 8.35 3.32 -11.69
C CYS A 96 9.06 2.28 -10.78
N LEU A 97 8.38 1.18 -10.44
CA LEU A 97 8.89 0.16 -9.53
C LEU A 97 10.09 -0.57 -10.13
N ASP A 98 11.10 -0.80 -9.31
CA ASP A 98 12.38 -1.39 -9.70
C ASP A 98 12.90 -2.34 -8.61
N GLY A 99 13.91 -3.14 -8.94
CA GLY A 99 14.41 -4.17 -8.02
C GLY A 99 13.74 -5.53 -8.16
N ALA A 100 14.10 -6.45 -7.26
CA ALA A 100 13.72 -7.85 -7.36
C ALA A 100 12.29 -8.08 -6.88
N LEU A 101 11.60 -9.04 -7.52
CA LEU A 101 10.36 -9.60 -6.99
C LEU A 101 10.62 -10.25 -5.62
N PRO A 102 9.82 -9.95 -4.58
CA PRO A 102 9.90 -10.66 -3.31
C PRO A 102 9.61 -12.15 -3.48
N SER A 103 10.43 -13.00 -2.86
CA SER A 103 10.23 -14.45 -2.81
C SER A 103 9.49 -14.84 -1.53
N PRO A 104 8.46 -15.71 -1.58
CA PRO A 104 7.90 -16.38 -2.76
C PRO A 104 6.90 -15.50 -3.54
N TRP A 105 7.05 -15.41 -4.87
CA TRP A 105 6.05 -14.83 -5.77
C TRP A 105 5.11 -15.92 -6.28
N PRO A 106 3.77 -15.71 -6.34
CA PRO A 106 2.80 -16.77 -6.64
C PRO A 106 2.85 -17.30 -8.09
N LEU A 107 3.76 -16.82 -8.93
CA LEU A 107 4.10 -17.49 -10.19
C LEU A 107 5.33 -18.37 -9.97
N THR A 108 5.07 -19.67 -9.92
CA THR A 108 6.06 -20.76 -9.90
C THR A 108 7.03 -20.66 -11.07
N THR A 109 8.21 -20.10 -10.84
CA THR A 109 9.53 -20.53 -11.33
C THR A 109 10.52 -19.46 -10.86
N ALA A 110 11.68 -19.88 -10.37
CA ALA A 110 12.71 -19.00 -9.84
C ALA A 110 13.38 -18.17 -10.95
N VAL A 111 12.62 -17.26 -11.56
CA VAL A 111 13.16 -16.23 -12.44
C VAL A 111 13.22 -14.96 -11.61
N LYS A 112 14.44 -14.56 -11.23
CA LYS A 112 14.74 -13.28 -10.60
C LYS A 112 14.58 -12.18 -11.66
N LEU A 113 13.34 -11.94 -12.10
CA LEU A 113 13.05 -10.86 -13.04
C LEU A 113 12.97 -9.54 -12.27
N PRO A 114 13.60 -8.48 -12.78
CA PRO A 114 13.37 -7.14 -12.25
C PRO A 114 11.92 -6.74 -12.51
N LEU A 115 11.32 -6.01 -11.56
CA LEU A 115 9.93 -5.55 -11.63
C LEU A 115 9.57 -4.83 -12.95
N GLN A 116 10.56 -4.16 -13.56
CA GLN A 116 10.43 -3.48 -14.86
C GLN A 116 10.04 -4.41 -16.02
N VAL A 117 10.31 -5.72 -15.92
CA VAL A 117 10.00 -6.70 -16.97
C VAL A 117 8.56 -7.22 -16.85
N LEU A 118 7.92 -7.05 -15.69
CA LEU A 118 6.54 -7.48 -15.43
C LEU A 118 5.53 -6.35 -15.65
N ASN A 119 5.82 -5.44 -16.57
CA ASN A 119 4.98 -4.28 -16.87
C ASN A 119 3.72 -4.72 -17.64
N ILE A 120 2.77 -5.32 -16.92
CA ILE A 120 1.41 -5.67 -17.37
C ILE A 120 0.40 -4.60 -16.97
#